data_AF-A0A084SQF8-F1
#
_entry.id   AF-A0A084SQF8-F1
#
_cell.length_a   1.000
_cell.length_b   1.000
_cell.length_c   1.000
_cell.angle_alpha   90.00
_cell.angle_beta   90.00
_cell.angle_gamma   90.00
#
_symmetry.space_group_name_H-M   'P 1'
#
loop_
_entity.id
_entity.type
_entity.pdbx_description
1 polymer ?
#
loop_
_entity_poly.entity_id
_entity_poly.type
_entity_poly.pdbx_seq_one_letter_code
_entity_poly.pdbx_strand_id
1 'polypeptide(L)'
;MEGHEVSRLGELVLVWLLTRAEGKGTRGALSGALAPFASHRWSSGEWSTRLDESLAALESDGLLEPTARKGVSLTKQGRERALDFLGLKSSKGLNWKKLRITHLAAISLGLPASNAGRLGKADNLRAVLVEKQLGLEGVGTRTLNAVRDELCWKQLGVETDKPFNMANVQSFLLGKVLQASREVKPSQAMQQLAARGVGARRTDTESLRVAALQSWLIPTPEASAPTPAPARVPEAPAPRPRPVEDALPAFAERVLHTARTSATGRFGDDRVFISHVWRAMRDHGLDEQSFKNRLVEANQKRLLSLSRADMVELMDPADVRASEIHHLGSTFHFIAL
;
A
#
# COMPACT_ATOMS: atom_id res chain seq x y z
N MET A 1 -41.26 10.22 -18.70
CA MET A 1 -40.73 11.51 -18.21
C MET A 1 -39.29 11.28 -17.84
N GLU A 2 -38.40 11.51 -18.80
CA GLU A 2 -36.96 11.34 -18.62
C GLU A 2 -36.48 12.48 -17.72
N GLY A 3 -36.03 12.14 -16.51
CA GLY A 3 -35.47 13.12 -15.59
C GLY A 3 -34.17 13.65 -16.17
N HIS A 4 -34.11 14.95 -16.46
CA HIS A 4 -32.85 15.60 -16.78
C HIS A 4 -31.86 15.34 -15.63
N GLU A 5 -30.79 14.63 -15.95
CA GLU A 5 -29.79 14.22 -14.98
C GLU A 5 -29.01 15.46 -14.55
N VAL A 6 -29.30 15.97 -13.34
CA VAL A 6 -28.62 17.14 -12.79
C VAL A 6 -27.12 16.86 -12.72
N SER A 7 -26.33 17.74 -13.34
CA SER A 7 -24.87 17.60 -13.34
C SER A 7 -24.31 17.61 -11.91
N ARG A 8 -23.14 16.99 -11.67
CA ARG A 8 -22.49 17.03 -10.35
C ARG A 8 -22.26 18.46 -9.84
N LEU A 9 -22.03 19.41 -10.76
CA LEU A 9 -21.92 20.82 -10.42
C LEU A 9 -23.27 21.37 -9.95
N GLY A 10 -24.37 21.02 -10.62
CA GLY A 10 -25.72 21.37 -10.19
C GLY A 10 -26.06 20.84 -8.80
N GLU A 11 -25.75 19.58 -8.51
CA GLU A 11 -25.95 18.99 -7.18
C GLU A 11 -25.14 19.76 -6.09
N LEU A 12 -23.89 20.15 -6.39
CA LEU A 12 -23.08 20.97 -5.48
C LEU A 12 -23.68 22.37 -5.24
N VAL A 13 -24.32 22.97 -6.25
CA VAL A 13 -25.01 24.26 -6.11
C VAL A 13 -26.21 24.13 -5.17
N LEU A 14 -27.06 23.13 -5.38
CA LEU A 14 -28.24 22.88 -4.54
C LEU A 14 -27.84 22.63 -3.08
N VAL A 15 -26.82 21.80 -2.88
CA VAL A 15 -26.28 21.46 -1.57
C VAL A 15 -25.63 22.68 -0.88
N TRP A 16 -24.94 23.54 -1.63
CA TRP A 16 -24.39 24.77 -1.05
C TRP A 16 -25.51 25.69 -0.54
N LEU A 17 -26.55 25.91 -1.36
CA LEU A 17 -27.72 26.70 -0.99
C LEU A 17 -28.46 26.11 0.20
N LEU A 18 -28.54 24.78 0.32
CA LEU A 18 -29.14 24.10 1.48
C LEU A 18 -28.50 24.52 2.81
N THR A 19 -27.22 24.92 2.81
CA THR A 19 -26.50 25.38 4.01
C THR A 19 -26.68 26.86 4.32
N ARG A 20 -27.37 27.61 3.45
CA ARG A 20 -27.61 29.04 3.63
C ARG A 20 -28.90 29.31 4.38
N ALA A 21 -28.95 30.44 5.08
CA ALA A 21 -30.18 30.94 5.66
C ALA A 21 -31.27 31.08 4.57
N GLU A 22 -32.44 30.51 4.83
CA GLU A 22 -33.58 30.46 3.90
C GLU A 22 -33.32 29.79 2.54
N GLY A 23 -32.16 29.14 2.34
CA GLY A 23 -31.79 28.57 1.05
C GLY A 23 -31.40 29.63 0.00
N LYS A 24 -31.05 30.85 0.42
CA LYS A 24 -30.73 31.98 -0.46
C LYS A 24 -29.23 32.25 -0.54
N GLY A 25 -28.72 32.57 -1.72
CA GLY A 25 -27.33 32.95 -1.89
C GLY A 25 -27.07 33.78 -3.14
N THR A 26 -25.94 34.48 -3.17
CA THR A 26 -25.52 35.25 -4.35
C THR A 26 -24.63 34.40 -5.25
N ARG A 27 -24.70 34.67 -6.57
CA ARG A 27 -23.83 34.03 -7.56
C ARG A 27 -22.33 34.19 -7.23
N GLY A 28 -21.93 35.36 -6.72
CA GLY A 28 -20.55 35.62 -6.30
C GLY A 28 -20.10 34.74 -5.13
N ALA A 29 -20.95 34.59 -4.11
CA ALA A 29 -20.64 33.74 -2.95
C ALA A 29 -20.61 32.25 -3.32
N LEU A 30 -21.51 31.83 -4.21
CA LEU A 30 -21.54 30.48 -4.76
C LEU A 30 -20.26 30.16 -5.55
N SER A 31 -19.89 31.06 -6.48
CA SER A 31 -18.66 30.94 -7.27
C SER A 31 -17.43 30.82 -6.36
N GLY A 32 -17.29 31.71 -5.38
CA GLY A 32 -16.15 31.67 -4.46
C GLY A 32 -16.09 30.40 -3.61
N ALA A 33 -17.24 29.84 -3.24
CA ALA A 33 -17.30 28.62 -2.43
C ALA A 33 -16.96 27.35 -3.20
N LEU A 34 -17.29 27.29 -4.49
CA LEU A 34 -17.10 26.11 -5.34
C LEU A 34 -15.84 26.18 -6.22
N ALA A 35 -15.29 27.37 -6.49
CA ALA A 35 -14.08 27.57 -7.28
C ALA A 35 -12.89 26.67 -6.85
N PRO A 36 -12.62 26.42 -5.55
CA PRO A 36 -11.53 25.54 -5.14
C PRO A 36 -11.64 24.09 -5.63
N PHE A 37 -12.84 23.61 -5.99
CA PHE A 37 -13.03 22.28 -6.55
C PHE A 37 -12.75 22.22 -8.07
N ALA A 38 -12.88 23.36 -8.74
CA ALA A 38 -12.82 23.49 -10.19
C ALA A 38 -11.48 24.04 -10.70
N SER A 39 -10.71 24.74 -9.85
CA SER A 39 -9.51 25.48 -10.24
C SER A 39 -8.41 24.65 -10.90
N HIS A 40 -8.35 23.35 -10.60
CA HIS A 40 -7.38 22.43 -11.22
C HIS A 40 -7.79 21.97 -12.64
N ARG A 41 -9.05 22.20 -13.05
CA ARG A 41 -9.58 21.77 -14.36
C ARG A 41 -9.96 22.92 -15.28
N TRP A 42 -10.41 24.05 -14.73
CA TRP A 42 -10.95 25.15 -15.51
C TRP A 42 -10.31 26.48 -15.12
N SER A 43 -10.08 27.32 -16.12
CA SER A 43 -9.73 28.73 -15.91
C SER A 43 -10.89 29.49 -15.26
N SER A 44 -10.61 30.70 -14.75
CA SER A 44 -11.64 31.55 -14.12
C SER A 44 -12.80 31.89 -15.07
N GLY A 45 -12.50 32.12 -16.35
CA GLY A 45 -13.51 32.41 -17.38
C GLY A 45 -14.39 31.20 -17.69
N GLU A 46 -13.79 30.04 -17.93
CA GLU A 46 -14.52 28.79 -18.18
C GLU A 46 -15.36 28.37 -16.96
N TRP A 47 -14.82 28.52 -15.76
CA TRP A 47 -15.56 28.27 -14.52
C TRP A 47 -16.80 29.15 -14.43
N SER A 48 -16.67 30.43 -14.75
CA SER A 48 -17.79 31.38 -14.78
C SER A 48 -18.89 30.91 -15.74
N THR A 49 -18.53 30.56 -16.98
CA THR A 49 -19.47 30.09 -17.99
C THR A 49 -20.18 28.79 -17.56
N ARG A 50 -19.42 27.80 -17.05
CA ARG A 50 -19.98 26.51 -16.60
C ARG A 50 -20.92 26.67 -15.41
N LEU A 51 -20.60 27.58 -14.49
CA LEU A 51 -21.47 27.89 -13.36
C LEU A 51 -22.77 28.53 -13.84
N ASP A 52 -22.71 29.47 -14.78
CA ASP A 52 -23.90 30.15 -15.30
C ASP A 52 -24.78 29.19 -16.13
N GLU A 53 -24.18 28.31 -16.94
CA GLU A 53 -24.89 27.21 -17.64
C GLU A 53 -25.60 26.27 -16.65
N SER A 54 -24.93 25.92 -15.55
CA SER A 54 -25.52 25.03 -14.53
C SER A 54 -26.64 25.71 -13.76
N LEU A 55 -26.53 27.01 -13.49
CA LEU A 55 -27.61 27.78 -12.86
C LEU A 55 -28.82 27.88 -13.77
N ALA A 56 -28.62 28.17 -15.07
CA ALA A 56 -29.70 28.23 -16.04
C ALA A 56 -30.44 26.90 -16.18
N ALA A 57 -29.72 25.77 -16.18
CA ALA A 57 -30.33 24.44 -16.21
C ALA A 57 -31.15 24.13 -14.95
N LEU A 58 -30.62 24.47 -13.77
CA LEU A 58 -31.35 24.29 -12.51
C LEU A 58 -32.60 25.18 -12.39
N GLU A 59 -32.56 26.38 -12.97
CA GLU A 59 -33.71 27.29 -13.08
C GLU A 59 -34.76 26.74 -14.05
N SER A 60 -34.35 26.22 -15.22
CA SER A 60 -35.30 25.58 -16.16
C SER A 60 -35.96 24.34 -15.58
N ASP A 61 -35.25 23.60 -14.72
CA ASP A 61 -35.77 22.42 -14.03
C ASP A 61 -36.64 22.75 -12.81
N GLY A 62 -36.83 24.04 -12.48
CA GLY A 62 -37.62 24.49 -11.33
C GLY A 62 -37.00 24.17 -9.96
N LEU A 63 -35.70 23.85 -9.93
CA LEU A 63 -34.96 23.55 -8.70
C LEU A 63 -34.45 24.82 -8.01
N LEU A 64 -34.32 25.90 -8.77
CA LEU A 64 -33.95 27.24 -8.31
C LEU A 64 -34.96 28.29 -8.75
N GLU A 65 -35.09 29.33 -7.93
CA GLU A 65 -35.83 30.55 -8.24
C GLU A 65 -34.89 31.76 -8.18
N PRO A 66 -34.94 32.67 -9.16
CA PRO A 66 -34.19 33.92 -9.12
C PRO A 66 -34.76 34.83 -8.02
N THR A 67 -33.87 35.48 -7.27
CA THR A 67 -34.24 36.46 -6.24
C THR A 67 -33.68 37.83 -6.58
N ALA A 68 -34.19 38.87 -5.89
CA ALA A 68 -33.72 40.24 -6.06
C ALA A 68 -32.18 40.33 -5.93
N ARG A 69 -31.56 41.23 -6.72
CA ARG A 69 -30.10 41.50 -6.75
C ARG A 69 -29.23 40.33 -7.24
N LYS A 70 -29.66 39.59 -8.28
CA LYS A 70 -28.90 38.45 -8.86
C LYS A 70 -28.62 37.34 -7.83
N GLY A 71 -29.53 37.16 -6.88
CA GLY A 71 -29.48 36.05 -5.95
C GLY A 71 -30.25 34.86 -6.52
N VAL A 72 -29.99 33.68 -5.97
CA VAL A 72 -30.73 32.45 -6.26
C VAL A 72 -31.26 31.86 -4.96
N SER A 73 -32.47 31.32 -5.00
CA SER A 73 -33.11 30.63 -3.88
C SER A 73 -33.49 29.21 -4.25
N LEU A 74 -33.35 28.32 -3.29
CA LEU A 74 -33.73 26.92 -3.41
C LEU A 74 -35.25 26.76 -3.37
N THR A 75 -35.84 26.10 -4.37
CA THR A 75 -37.26 25.73 -4.33
C THR A 75 -37.49 24.55 -3.37
N LYS A 76 -38.76 24.19 -3.11
CA LYS A 76 -39.08 22.99 -2.31
C LYS A 76 -38.53 21.73 -2.97
N GLN A 77 -38.69 21.61 -4.28
CA GLN A 77 -38.17 20.49 -5.07
C GLN A 77 -36.64 20.45 -5.07
N GLY A 78 -35.97 21.59 -5.24
CA GLY A 78 -34.51 21.70 -5.12
C GLY A 78 -34.00 21.30 -3.73
N ARG A 79 -34.79 21.58 -2.68
CA ARG A 79 -34.47 21.16 -1.30
C ARG A 79 -34.55 19.67 -1.10
N GLU A 80 -35.62 19.04 -1.55
CA GLU A 80 -35.81 17.58 -1.48
C GLU A 80 -34.70 16.87 -2.25
N ARG A 81 -34.39 17.35 -3.47
CA ARG A 81 -33.29 16.84 -4.29
C ARG A 81 -31.93 16.93 -3.59
N ALA A 82 -31.60 18.07 -3.01
CA ALA A 82 -30.34 18.26 -2.29
C ALA A 82 -30.22 17.33 -1.07
N LEU A 83 -31.33 17.08 -0.37
CA LEU A 83 -31.39 16.19 0.77
C LEU A 83 -31.23 14.72 0.36
N ASP A 84 -31.88 14.32 -0.74
CA ASP A 84 -31.76 12.98 -1.32
C ASP A 84 -30.33 12.71 -1.78
N PHE A 85 -29.70 13.67 -2.47
CA PHE A 85 -28.30 13.58 -2.88
C PHE A 85 -27.34 13.40 -1.69
N LEU A 86 -27.63 14.05 -0.56
CA LEU A 86 -26.84 13.91 0.67
C LEU A 86 -27.19 12.66 1.48
N GLY A 87 -28.28 11.96 1.15
CA GLY A 87 -28.84 10.87 1.95
C GLY A 87 -29.32 11.33 3.33
N LEU A 88 -29.80 12.58 3.44
CA LEU A 88 -30.23 13.20 4.70
C LEU A 88 -31.73 13.47 4.73
N LYS A 89 -32.34 13.33 5.91
CA LYS A 89 -33.76 13.66 6.11
C LYS A 89 -34.02 15.14 6.41
N SER A 90 -32.99 15.88 6.85
CA SER A 90 -33.13 17.28 7.25
C SER A 90 -31.82 18.06 7.16
N SER A 91 -31.92 19.36 6.87
CA SER A 91 -30.80 20.29 6.80
C SER A 91 -30.46 21.01 8.13
N LYS A 92 -31.18 20.70 9.22
CA LYS A 92 -30.99 21.36 10.52
C LYS A 92 -29.54 21.24 11.02
N GLY A 93 -28.90 22.38 11.28
CA GLY A 93 -27.54 22.46 11.84
C GLY A 93 -26.40 22.16 10.86
N LEU A 94 -26.68 22.12 9.55
CA LEU A 94 -25.64 22.02 8.52
C LEU A 94 -25.10 23.40 8.16
N ASN A 95 -23.77 23.51 8.20
CA ASN A 95 -23.05 24.65 7.63
C ASN A 95 -22.15 24.15 6.51
N TRP A 96 -21.78 25.03 5.58
CA TRP A 96 -20.97 24.69 4.41
C TRP A 96 -19.66 23.98 4.77
N LYS A 97 -18.97 24.45 5.83
CA LYS A 97 -17.70 23.87 6.27
C LYS A 97 -17.86 22.42 6.72
N LYS A 98 -18.85 22.14 7.57
CA LYS A 98 -19.19 20.82 8.11
C LYS A 98 -19.62 19.91 6.97
N LEU A 99 -20.55 20.38 6.13
CA LEU A 99 -21.06 19.63 4.98
C LEU A 99 -19.94 19.19 4.05
N ARG A 100 -18.98 20.09 3.76
CA ARG A 100 -17.82 19.80 2.91
C ARG A 100 -16.90 18.73 3.49
N ILE A 101 -16.56 18.81 4.78
CA ILE A 101 -15.62 17.88 5.41
C ILE A 101 -16.26 16.53 5.77
N THR A 102 -17.59 16.45 5.89
CA THR A 102 -18.30 15.22 6.27
C THR A 102 -19.01 14.58 5.10
N HIS A 103 -20.10 15.18 4.63
CA HIS A 103 -21.03 14.55 3.69
C HIS A 103 -20.48 14.54 2.26
N LEU A 104 -19.97 15.68 1.77
CA LEU A 104 -19.36 15.72 0.44
C LEU A 104 -18.10 14.86 0.35
N ALA A 105 -17.31 14.82 1.43
CA ALA A 105 -16.17 13.92 1.53
C ALA A 105 -16.60 12.44 1.51
N ALA A 106 -17.69 12.07 2.17
CA ALA A 106 -18.20 10.70 2.12
C ALA A 106 -18.64 10.32 0.69
N ILE A 107 -19.41 11.19 0.04
CA ILE A 107 -19.91 10.97 -1.33
C ILE A 107 -18.75 10.85 -2.32
N SER A 108 -17.75 11.74 -2.26
CA SER A 108 -16.60 11.70 -3.18
C SER A 108 -15.75 10.43 -3.01
N LEU A 109 -15.74 9.86 -1.80
CA LEU A 109 -15.04 8.61 -1.50
C LEU A 109 -15.88 7.37 -1.79
N GLY A 110 -17.17 7.52 -2.10
CA GLY A 110 -18.12 6.41 -2.32
C GLY A 110 -18.55 5.73 -1.03
N LEU A 111 -18.53 6.45 0.09
CA LEU A 111 -18.91 5.94 1.41
C LEU A 111 -20.38 6.23 1.73
N PRO A 112 -21.04 5.37 2.52
CA PRO A 112 -22.42 5.61 2.96
C PRO A 112 -22.50 6.85 3.85
N ALA A 113 -23.67 7.50 3.87
CA ALA A 113 -23.92 8.72 4.65
C ALA A 113 -23.67 8.53 6.16
N SER A 114 -23.77 7.30 6.68
CA SER A 114 -23.43 6.94 8.07
C SER A 114 -21.98 7.27 8.44
N ASN A 115 -21.06 7.27 7.47
CA ASN A 115 -19.64 7.49 7.71
C ASN A 115 -19.26 8.98 7.69
N ALA A 116 -20.16 9.87 7.27
CA ALA A 116 -19.90 11.30 7.15
C ALA A 116 -19.38 11.92 8.45
N GLY A 117 -19.97 11.56 9.60
CA GLY A 117 -19.54 12.08 10.91
C GLY A 117 -18.10 11.74 11.27
N ARG A 118 -17.58 10.59 10.80
CA ARG A 118 -16.22 10.14 11.09
C ARG A 118 -15.16 10.91 10.29
N LEU A 119 -15.47 11.28 9.05
CA LEU A 119 -14.55 11.95 8.13
C LEU A 119 -14.17 13.38 8.54
N GLY A 120 -14.92 13.98 9.47
CA GLY A 120 -14.59 15.31 9.99
C GLY A 120 -13.21 15.38 10.68
N LYS A 121 -12.65 14.25 11.10
CA LYS A 121 -11.29 14.15 11.66
C LYS A 121 -10.29 13.78 10.56
N ALA A 122 -9.18 14.51 10.48
CA ALA A 122 -8.14 14.31 9.47
C ALA A 122 -7.59 12.87 9.43
N ASP A 123 -7.39 12.24 10.59
CA ASP A 123 -6.85 10.87 10.65
C ASP A 123 -7.82 9.84 10.08
N ASN A 124 -9.12 10.01 10.29
CA ASN A 124 -10.13 9.12 9.71
C ASN A 124 -10.20 9.27 8.19
N LEU A 125 -10.06 10.49 7.67
CA LEU A 125 -9.96 10.73 6.23
C LEU A 125 -8.72 10.05 5.64
N ARG A 126 -7.56 10.19 6.28
CA ARG A 126 -6.31 9.53 5.85
C ARG A 126 -6.46 8.01 5.87
N ALA A 127 -7.07 7.45 6.91
CA ALA A 127 -7.31 6.01 7.01
C ALA A 127 -8.09 5.50 5.80
N VAL A 128 -9.22 6.14 5.47
CA VAL A 128 -10.06 5.78 4.31
C VAL A 128 -9.30 5.86 2.99
N LEU A 129 -8.50 6.91 2.80
CA LEU A 129 -7.73 7.09 1.56
C LEU A 129 -6.70 5.97 1.38
N VAL A 130 -5.99 5.61 2.46
CA VAL A 130 -5.00 4.53 2.46
C VAL A 130 -5.69 3.17 2.25
N GLU A 131 -6.80 2.91 2.94
CA GLU A 131 -7.57 1.68 2.76
C GLU A 131 -8.03 1.50 1.32
N LYS A 132 -8.56 2.56 0.70
CA LYS A 132 -9.03 2.53 -0.69
C LYS A 132 -7.88 2.34 -1.68
N GLN A 133 -6.74 2.99 -1.46
CA GLN A 133 -5.57 2.86 -2.33
C GLN A 133 -4.99 1.44 -2.30
N LEU A 134 -5.02 0.79 -1.13
CA LEU A 134 -4.44 -0.53 -0.92
C LEU A 134 -5.45 -1.66 -1.07
N GLY A 135 -6.71 -1.35 -1.41
CA GLY A 135 -7.77 -2.35 -1.57
C GLY A 135 -8.09 -3.12 -0.29
N LEU A 136 -7.92 -2.50 0.88
CA LEU A 136 -8.20 -3.15 2.16
C LEU A 136 -9.71 -3.23 2.43
N GLU A 137 -10.15 -4.32 3.05
CA GLU A 137 -11.55 -4.51 3.44
C GLU A 137 -11.98 -3.52 4.55
N GLY A 138 -13.28 -3.23 4.67
CA GLY A 138 -13.78 -2.40 5.78
C GLY A 138 -13.49 -0.90 5.67
N VAL A 139 -13.37 -0.37 4.45
CA VAL A 139 -13.09 1.05 4.17
C VAL A 139 -13.98 1.99 5.01
N GLY A 140 -13.37 2.86 5.82
CA GLY A 140 -14.05 3.85 6.65
C GLY A 140 -14.56 3.35 8.00
N THR A 141 -14.27 2.10 8.36
CA THR A 141 -14.62 1.54 9.68
C THR A 141 -13.46 1.56 10.66
N ARG A 142 -12.20 1.55 10.20
CA ARG A 142 -11.00 1.48 11.03
C ARG A 142 -10.38 2.85 11.31
N THR A 143 -9.51 2.90 12.31
CA THR A 143 -8.73 4.09 12.64
C THR A 143 -7.42 4.09 11.89
N LEU A 144 -6.79 5.26 11.72
CA LEU A 144 -5.48 5.34 11.05
C LEU A 144 -4.41 4.46 11.71
N ASN A 145 -4.44 4.37 13.04
CA ASN A 145 -3.52 3.50 13.78
C ASN A 145 -3.76 2.03 13.48
N ALA A 146 -5.02 1.58 13.41
CA ALA A 146 -5.34 0.20 13.06
C ALA A 146 -4.92 -0.13 11.62
N VAL A 147 -5.16 0.76 10.67
CA VAL A 147 -4.71 0.60 9.27
C VAL A 147 -3.19 0.52 9.21
N ARG A 148 -2.47 1.41 9.91
CA ARG A 148 -1.00 1.37 9.98
C ARG A 148 -0.52 0.04 10.57
N ASP A 149 -1.10 -0.40 11.67
CA ASP A 149 -0.68 -1.61 12.37
C ASP A 149 -0.89 -2.85 11.51
N GLU A 150 -2.04 -2.98 10.82
CA GLU A 150 -2.31 -4.04 9.85
C GLU A 150 -1.28 -4.04 8.71
N LEU A 151 -0.96 -2.86 8.15
CA LEU A 151 0.05 -2.76 7.09
C LEU A 151 1.42 -3.23 7.56
N CYS A 152 1.84 -2.85 8.76
CA CYS A 152 3.10 -3.31 9.32
C CYS A 152 3.12 -4.83 9.56
N TRP A 153 2.00 -5.42 10.01
CA TRP A 153 1.88 -6.87 10.15
C TRP A 153 1.90 -7.61 8.81
N LYS A 154 1.23 -7.07 7.78
CA LYS A 154 1.29 -7.61 6.42
C LYS A 154 2.72 -7.66 5.87
N GLN A 155 3.55 -6.66 6.18
CA GLN A 155 4.98 -6.69 5.82
C GLN A 155 5.78 -7.78 6.55
N LEU A 156 5.33 -8.21 7.73
CA LEU A 156 5.90 -9.36 8.45
C LEU A 156 5.33 -10.71 7.97
N GLY A 157 4.40 -10.69 7.00
CA GLY A 157 3.73 -11.87 6.46
C GLY A 157 2.69 -12.47 7.41
N VAL A 158 2.07 -11.64 8.27
CA VAL A 158 1.06 -12.07 9.24
C VAL A 158 -0.20 -11.23 9.07
N GLU A 159 -1.35 -11.88 9.08
CA GLU A 159 -2.64 -11.22 9.22
C GLU A 159 -3.08 -11.31 10.68
N THR A 160 -3.19 -10.16 11.34
CA THR A 160 -3.57 -10.06 12.75
C THR A 160 -4.17 -8.70 13.06
N ASP A 161 -5.15 -8.68 13.96
CA ASP A 161 -5.78 -7.46 14.46
C ASP A 161 -5.04 -6.87 15.68
N LYS A 162 -3.92 -7.48 16.07
CA LYS A 162 -3.14 -7.01 17.22
C LYS A 162 -2.47 -5.67 16.92
N PRO A 163 -2.36 -4.79 17.92
CA PRO A 163 -1.62 -3.55 17.75
C PRO A 163 -0.15 -3.84 17.41
N PHE A 164 0.40 -3.05 16.51
CA PHE A 164 1.80 -3.16 16.11
C PHE A 164 2.67 -2.45 17.16
N ASN A 165 3.12 -3.21 18.14
CA ASN A 165 3.99 -2.73 19.22
C ASN A 165 5.17 -3.68 19.46
N MET A 166 6.18 -3.19 20.19
CA MET A 166 7.42 -3.94 20.42
C MET A 166 7.17 -5.31 21.04
N ALA A 167 6.27 -5.42 22.03
CA ALA A 167 6.01 -6.67 22.72
C ALA A 167 5.39 -7.72 21.78
N ASN A 168 4.42 -7.33 20.95
CA ASN A 168 3.77 -8.22 19.99
C ASN A 168 4.74 -8.64 18.87
N VAL A 169 5.53 -7.68 18.35
CA VAL A 169 6.54 -7.96 17.32
C VAL A 169 7.62 -8.91 17.85
N GLN A 170 8.15 -8.66 19.05
CA GLN A 170 9.12 -9.56 19.69
C GLN A 170 8.54 -10.96 19.92
N SER A 171 7.29 -11.06 20.39
CA SER A 171 6.62 -12.35 20.61
C SER A 171 6.48 -13.13 19.31
N PHE A 172 6.10 -12.45 18.22
CA PHE A 172 6.00 -13.06 16.89
C PHE A 172 7.36 -13.53 16.37
N LEU A 173 8.38 -12.67 16.40
CA LEU A 173 9.72 -12.99 15.89
C LEU A 173 10.39 -14.11 16.69
N LEU A 174 10.32 -14.05 18.03
CA LEU A 174 10.89 -15.09 18.89
C LEU A 174 10.11 -16.41 18.79
N GLY A 175 8.79 -16.35 18.62
CA GLY A 175 7.97 -17.53 18.32
C GLY A 175 8.40 -18.22 17.02
N LYS A 176 8.72 -17.44 15.97
CA LYS A 176 9.23 -17.96 14.69
C LYS A 176 10.59 -18.64 14.84
N VAL A 177 11.51 -18.06 15.62
CA VAL A 177 12.82 -18.67 15.92
C VAL A 177 12.65 -19.99 16.69
N LEU A 178 11.72 -20.02 17.65
CA LEU A 178 11.41 -21.21 18.42
C LEU A 178 10.63 -22.28 17.65
N GLN A 179 10.08 -21.94 16.47
CA GLN A 179 9.09 -22.75 15.75
C GLN A 179 7.90 -23.11 16.66
N ALA A 180 7.53 -22.20 17.56
CA ALA A 180 6.46 -22.43 18.52
C ALA A 180 5.09 -22.39 17.84
N SER A 181 4.25 -23.39 18.08
CA SER A 181 2.86 -23.43 17.57
C SER A 181 1.90 -22.51 18.35
N ARG A 182 2.36 -21.93 19.46
CA ARG A 182 1.56 -21.05 20.33
C ARG A 182 2.33 -19.76 20.58
N GLU A 183 1.58 -18.70 20.88
CA GLU A 183 2.16 -17.42 21.25
C GLU A 183 2.97 -17.55 22.56
N VAL A 184 4.20 -17.04 22.52
CA VAL A 184 5.12 -17.06 23.65
C VAL A 184 5.51 -15.63 23.98
N LYS A 185 5.45 -15.26 25.26
CA LYS A 185 5.91 -13.94 25.71
C LYS A 185 7.42 -13.80 25.44
N PRO A 186 7.96 -12.60 25.18
CA PRO A 186 9.35 -12.45 24.78
C PRO A 186 10.34 -12.99 25.82
N SER A 187 10.08 -12.77 27.12
CA SER A 187 10.91 -13.28 28.21
C SER A 187 10.91 -14.81 28.28
N GLN A 188 9.73 -15.43 28.16
CA GLN A 188 9.57 -16.89 28.15
C GLN A 188 10.24 -17.49 26.90
N ALA A 189 10.16 -16.81 25.77
CA ALA A 189 10.79 -17.26 24.55
C ALA A 189 12.32 -17.27 24.66
N MET A 190 12.91 -16.23 25.28
CA MET A 190 14.35 -16.21 25.58
C MET A 190 14.77 -17.33 26.54
N GLN A 191 13.96 -17.60 27.57
CA GLN A 191 14.21 -18.71 28.49
C GLN A 191 14.20 -20.08 27.77
N GLN A 192 13.27 -20.26 26.83
CA GLN A 192 13.20 -21.49 26.02
C GLN A 192 14.36 -21.60 25.02
N LEU A 193 14.80 -20.48 24.43
CA LEU A 193 15.98 -20.45 23.55
C LEU A 193 17.26 -20.82 24.32
N ALA A 194 17.42 -20.27 25.52
CA ALA A 194 18.55 -20.61 26.39
C ALA A 194 18.55 -22.11 26.75
N ALA A 195 17.39 -22.66 27.14
CA ALA A 195 17.24 -24.08 27.43
C ALA A 195 17.55 -24.96 26.22
N ARG A 196 17.04 -24.60 25.04
CA ARG A 196 17.31 -25.32 23.79
C ARG A 196 18.79 -25.29 23.40
N GLY A 197 19.49 -24.18 23.62
CA GLY A 197 20.92 -24.03 23.32
C GLY A 197 21.81 -24.97 24.13
N VAL A 198 21.43 -25.30 25.36
CA VAL A 198 22.18 -26.21 26.25
C VAL A 198 21.56 -27.61 26.37
N GLY A 199 20.50 -27.90 25.60
CA GLY A 199 19.77 -29.17 25.67
C GLY A 199 18.98 -29.41 26.97
N ALA A 200 18.71 -28.36 27.76
CA ALA A 200 17.94 -28.47 29.00
C ALA A 200 16.45 -28.70 28.74
N ARG A 201 15.83 -29.60 29.51
CA ARG A 201 14.36 -29.82 29.47
C ARG A 201 13.58 -28.76 30.26
N ARG A 202 14.22 -28.09 31.20
CA ARG A 202 13.62 -27.06 32.06
C ARG A 202 14.33 -25.73 31.85
N THR A 203 13.60 -24.64 32.08
CA THR A 203 14.07 -23.27 31.87
C THR A 203 14.54 -22.57 33.15
N ASP A 204 14.58 -23.27 34.28
CA ASP A 204 15.10 -22.72 35.55
C ASP A 204 16.63 -22.67 35.55
N THR A 205 17.17 -21.66 36.23
CA THR A 205 18.60 -21.33 36.21
C THR A 205 19.51 -22.50 36.62
N GLU A 206 19.11 -23.28 37.61
CA GLU A 206 19.94 -24.38 38.11
C GLU A 206 19.96 -25.54 37.12
N SER A 207 18.81 -25.89 36.52
CA SER A 207 18.74 -26.86 35.43
C SER A 207 19.56 -26.42 34.22
N LEU A 208 19.59 -25.13 33.89
CA LEU A 208 20.43 -24.59 32.81
C LEU A 208 21.92 -24.71 33.12
N ARG A 209 22.35 -24.42 34.36
CA ARG A 209 23.76 -24.58 34.78
C ARG A 209 24.22 -26.02 34.68
N VAL A 210 23.40 -26.95 35.21
CA VAL A 210 23.70 -28.38 35.14
C VAL A 210 23.77 -28.85 33.69
N ALA A 211 22.82 -28.47 32.84
CA ALA A 211 22.82 -28.83 31.43
C ALA A 211 24.02 -28.24 30.66
N ALA A 212 24.40 -26.99 30.93
CA ALA A 212 25.58 -26.38 30.34
C ALA A 212 26.86 -27.11 30.73
N LEU A 213 27.03 -27.47 32.02
CA LEU A 213 28.17 -28.27 32.49
C LEU A 213 28.18 -29.68 31.87
N GLN A 214 27.01 -30.30 31.71
CA GLN A 214 26.87 -31.60 31.04
C GLN A 214 27.24 -31.52 29.56
N SER A 215 26.79 -30.49 28.84
CA SER A 215 27.14 -30.27 27.43
C SER A 215 28.63 -29.95 27.21
N TRP A 216 29.28 -29.36 28.22
CA TRP A 216 30.73 -29.11 28.21
C TRP A 216 31.52 -30.39 28.49
N LEU A 217 31.09 -31.20 29.47
CA LEU A 217 31.75 -32.44 29.85
C LEU A 217 31.60 -33.53 28.77
N ILE A 218 30.45 -33.57 28.11
CA ILE A 218 30.15 -34.46 27.00
C ILE A 218 29.78 -33.58 25.82
N PRO A 219 30.76 -33.20 24.97
CA PRO A 219 30.49 -32.49 23.74
C PRO A 219 29.50 -33.33 22.94
N THR A 220 28.25 -32.90 22.92
CA THR A 220 27.27 -33.51 22.04
C THR A 220 27.73 -33.14 20.63
N PRO A 221 27.97 -34.10 19.72
CA PRO A 221 28.24 -33.75 18.34
C PRO A 221 27.05 -32.90 17.89
N GLU A 222 27.36 -31.72 17.39
CA GLU A 222 26.42 -30.65 17.07
C GLU A 222 25.08 -31.20 16.57
N ALA A 223 23.98 -30.71 17.18
CA ALA A 223 22.80 -30.41 16.39
C ALA A 223 23.30 -29.52 15.26
N SER A 224 23.52 -30.14 14.10
CA SER A 224 24.30 -29.59 13.01
C SER A 224 23.77 -28.19 12.67
N ALA A 225 24.70 -27.27 12.39
CA ALA A 225 24.47 -26.33 11.31
C ALA A 225 23.80 -27.08 10.14
N PRO A 226 22.91 -26.50 9.33
CA PRO A 226 22.47 -27.17 8.12
C PRO A 226 23.68 -27.34 7.20
N THR A 227 24.41 -28.44 7.39
CA THR A 227 25.35 -28.97 6.42
C THR A 227 24.51 -29.31 5.19
N PRO A 228 24.97 -28.93 3.98
CA PRO A 228 24.30 -29.29 2.75
C PRO A 228 24.06 -30.79 2.75
N ALA A 229 22.85 -31.21 2.37
CA ALA A 229 22.51 -32.61 2.24
C ALA A 229 23.63 -33.37 1.49
N PRO A 230 24.05 -34.55 1.96
CA PRO A 230 25.04 -35.35 1.26
C PRO A 230 24.52 -35.67 -0.15
N ALA A 231 25.39 -35.41 -1.12
CA ALA A 231 25.20 -35.77 -2.52
C ALA A 231 24.75 -37.24 -2.61
N ARG A 232 23.49 -37.45 -2.99
CA ARG A 232 23.04 -38.75 -3.49
C ARG A 232 23.76 -39.00 -4.81
N VAL A 233 24.55 -40.05 -4.84
CA VAL A 233 25.09 -40.65 -6.07
C VAL A 233 23.88 -41.13 -6.91
N PRO A 234 23.90 -40.97 -8.25
CA PRO A 234 22.69 -40.99 -9.07
C PRO A 234 22.27 -42.42 -9.42
N GLU A 235 21.01 -42.74 -9.13
CA GLU A 235 20.29 -43.85 -9.73
C GLU A 235 19.57 -43.31 -10.98
N ALA A 236 19.92 -43.83 -12.15
CA ALA A 236 19.31 -43.53 -13.44
C ALA A 236 18.35 -44.67 -13.86
N PRO A 237 17.52 -44.51 -14.90
CA PRO A 237 16.52 -43.47 -15.11
C PRO A 237 15.15 -44.05 -15.56
N ALA A 238 14.02 -43.41 -15.21
CA ALA A 238 12.79 -43.22 -16.03
C ALA A 238 11.55 -42.88 -15.17
N PRO A 239 10.47 -42.29 -15.72
CA PRO A 239 10.32 -41.53 -16.96
C PRO A 239 9.98 -40.05 -16.69
N ARG A 240 10.29 -39.16 -17.64
CA ARG A 240 9.94 -37.72 -17.58
C ARG A 240 8.42 -37.52 -17.50
N PRO A 241 7.97 -36.52 -16.72
CA PRO A 241 7.06 -35.55 -17.32
C PRO A 241 7.35 -34.08 -16.92
N ARG A 242 7.56 -33.28 -17.97
CA ARG A 242 7.23 -31.84 -18.16
C ARG A 242 8.07 -30.76 -17.43
N PRO A 243 8.29 -29.60 -18.07
CA PRO A 243 9.20 -28.56 -17.61
C PRO A 243 8.53 -27.76 -16.49
N VAL A 244 9.06 -27.89 -15.28
CA VAL A 244 8.65 -27.07 -14.14
C VAL A 244 9.41 -25.75 -14.26
N GLU A 245 8.65 -24.65 -14.21
CA GLU A 245 9.16 -23.29 -14.07
C GLU A 245 10.32 -23.23 -13.07
N ASP A 246 11.46 -22.73 -13.50
CA ASP A 246 12.66 -22.63 -12.67
C ASP A 246 12.36 -21.99 -11.31
N ALA A 247 12.61 -22.74 -10.23
CA ALA A 247 12.45 -22.26 -8.86
C ALA A 247 13.35 -21.04 -8.61
N LEU A 248 12.82 -20.03 -7.93
CA LEU A 248 13.46 -18.72 -7.74
C LEU A 248 14.90 -18.78 -7.14
N PRO A 249 15.24 -19.68 -6.20
CA PRO A 249 16.62 -19.84 -5.73
C PRO A 249 17.60 -20.26 -6.84
N ALA A 250 17.21 -21.23 -7.68
CA ALA A 250 18.03 -21.68 -8.79
C ALA A 250 18.22 -20.57 -9.85
N PHE A 251 17.18 -19.75 -10.06
CA PHE A 251 17.29 -18.54 -10.86
C PHE A 251 18.33 -17.55 -10.28
N ALA A 252 18.24 -17.25 -8.98
CA ALA A 252 19.15 -16.30 -8.32
C ALA A 252 20.62 -16.78 -8.35
N GLU A 253 20.87 -18.07 -8.13
CA GLU A 253 22.21 -18.65 -8.24
C GLU A 253 22.79 -18.52 -9.64
N ARG A 254 22.00 -18.79 -10.68
CA ARG A 254 22.45 -18.63 -12.08
C ARG A 254 22.74 -17.17 -12.43
N VAL A 255 21.92 -16.24 -11.93
CA VAL A 255 22.14 -14.80 -12.09
C VAL A 255 23.47 -14.39 -11.43
N LEU A 256 23.71 -14.79 -10.19
CA LEU A 256 24.95 -14.46 -9.48
C LEU A 256 26.17 -15.12 -10.12
N HIS A 257 26.04 -16.37 -10.56
CA HIS A 257 27.10 -17.05 -11.30
C HIS A 257 27.44 -16.28 -12.58
N THR A 258 26.43 -15.92 -13.37
CA THR A 258 26.61 -15.16 -14.62
C THR A 258 27.20 -13.77 -14.37
N ALA A 259 26.76 -13.08 -13.30
CA ALA A 259 27.33 -11.80 -12.90
C ALA A 259 28.81 -11.92 -12.50
N ARG A 260 29.19 -12.97 -11.76
CA ARG A 260 30.58 -13.24 -11.37
C ARG A 260 31.46 -13.58 -12.57
N THR A 261 30.95 -14.33 -13.54
CA THR A 261 31.69 -14.70 -14.75
C THR A 261 31.62 -13.65 -15.86
N SER A 262 30.83 -12.57 -15.69
CA SER A 262 30.71 -11.53 -16.71
C SER A 262 32.02 -10.75 -16.84
N ALA A 263 32.53 -10.71 -18.07
CA ALA A 263 33.69 -9.90 -18.45
C ALA A 263 33.31 -8.44 -18.84
N THR A 264 32.01 -8.15 -18.96
CA THR A 264 31.51 -6.84 -19.42
C THR A 264 30.48 -6.26 -18.45
N GLY A 265 30.25 -4.94 -18.51
CA GLY A 265 29.25 -4.25 -17.70
C GLY A 265 29.58 -4.21 -16.21
N ARG A 266 30.86 -4.35 -15.83
CA ARG A 266 31.32 -4.20 -14.45
C ARG A 266 31.51 -2.73 -14.11
N PHE A 267 31.09 -2.35 -12.91
CA PHE A 267 31.33 -1.02 -12.36
C PHE A 267 31.99 -1.18 -10.98
N GLY A 268 33.30 -1.02 -10.92
CA GLY A 268 34.10 -1.44 -9.76
C GLY A 268 34.22 -2.95 -9.65
N ASP A 269 34.64 -3.43 -8.48
CA ASP A 269 34.93 -4.85 -8.23
C ASP A 269 33.69 -5.65 -7.79
N ASP A 270 32.67 -4.97 -7.26
CA ASP A 270 31.52 -5.56 -6.55
C ASP A 270 30.18 -5.45 -7.30
N ARG A 271 30.13 -4.82 -8.49
CA ARG A 271 28.85 -4.52 -9.17
C ARG A 271 28.87 -4.81 -10.66
N VAL A 272 27.74 -5.32 -11.16
CA VAL A 272 27.52 -5.63 -12.57
C VAL A 272 26.18 -5.09 -13.03
N PHE A 273 26.13 -4.43 -14.18
CA PHE A 273 24.90 -3.93 -14.80
C PHE A 273 23.93 -5.06 -15.12
N ILE A 274 22.65 -4.85 -14.78
CA ILE A 274 21.58 -5.81 -15.00
C ILE A 274 21.42 -6.14 -16.49
N SER A 275 21.62 -5.16 -17.38
CA SER A 275 21.53 -5.33 -18.84
C SER A 275 22.53 -6.34 -19.39
N HIS A 276 23.74 -6.40 -18.83
CA HIS A 276 24.79 -7.32 -19.28
C HIS A 276 24.51 -8.76 -18.82
N VAL A 277 24.05 -8.92 -17.59
CA VAL A 277 23.64 -10.23 -17.06
C VAL A 277 22.43 -10.77 -17.83
N TRP A 278 21.47 -9.90 -18.13
CA TRP A 278 20.33 -10.24 -18.98
C TRP A 278 20.74 -10.72 -20.38
N ARG A 279 21.62 -9.98 -21.07
CA ARG A 279 22.12 -10.35 -22.40
C ARG A 279 22.83 -11.71 -22.40
N ALA A 280 23.59 -12.01 -21.35
CA ALA A 280 24.28 -13.29 -21.19
C ALA A 280 23.34 -14.46 -20.88
N MET A 281 22.13 -14.20 -20.37
CA MET A 281 21.14 -15.22 -20.01
C MET A 281 19.99 -15.37 -21.03
N ARG A 282 20.05 -14.65 -22.16
CA ARG A 282 18.95 -14.51 -23.13
C ARG A 282 18.48 -15.84 -23.75
N ASP A 283 19.31 -16.88 -23.73
CA ASP A 283 19.01 -18.19 -24.32
C ASP A 283 18.08 -19.07 -23.48
N HIS A 284 17.63 -18.60 -22.30
CA HIS A 284 16.80 -19.38 -21.37
C HIS A 284 15.28 -19.19 -21.50
N GLY A 285 14.79 -18.55 -22.57
CA GLY A 285 13.35 -18.47 -22.88
C GLY A 285 12.50 -17.59 -21.95
N LEU A 286 13.14 -16.85 -21.04
CA LEU A 286 12.50 -15.75 -20.30
C LEU A 286 12.50 -14.50 -21.18
N ASP A 287 11.50 -13.63 -21.04
CA ASP A 287 11.54 -12.27 -21.59
C ASP A 287 12.19 -11.29 -20.59
N GLU A 288 12.60 -10.11 -21.08
CA GLU A 288 13.35 -9.14 -20.27
C GLU A 288 12.56 -8.61 -19.07
N GLN A 289 11.25 -8.43 -19.23
CA GLN A 289 10.40 -7.92 -18.16
C GLN A 289 10.21 -8.98 -17.08
N SER A 290 9.99 -10.23 -17.48
CA SER A 290 9.90 -11.39 -16.60
C SER A 290 11.21 -11.64 -15.84
N PHE A 291 12.35 -11.44 -16.49
CA PHE A 291 13.67 -11.48 -15.85
C PHE A 291 13.81 -10.39 -14.78
N LYS A 292 13.51 -9.13 -15.11
CA LYS A 292 13.57 -8.00 -14.17
C LYS A 292 12.62 -8.19 -12.98
N ASN A 293 11.40 -8.67 -13.22
CA ASN A 293 10.44 -8.97 -12.16
C ASN A 293 10.96 -10.05 -11.21
N ARG A 294 11.55 -11.13 -11.74
CA ARG A 294 12.17 -12.20 -10.95
C ARG A 294 13.39 -11.72 -10.16
N LEU A 295 14.20 -10.79 -10.70
CA LEU A 295 15.30 -10.17 -9.95
C LEU A 295 14.80 -9.40 -8.72
N VAL A 296 13.71 -8.64 -8.87
CA VAL A 296 13.09 -7.93 -7.74
C VAL A 296 12.59 -8.91 -6.69
N GLU A 297 11.92 -9.98 -7.11
CA GLU A 297 11.43 -11.01 -6.18
C GLU A 297 12.59 -11.70 -5.44
N ALA A 298 13.68 -12.02 -6.14
CA ALA A 298 14.88 -12.59 -5.54
C ALA A 298 15.56 -11.63 -4.56
N ASN A 299 15.60 -10.33 -4.86
CA ASN A 299 16.13 -9.29 -3.97
C ASN A 299 15.28 -9.13 -2.70
N GLN A 300 13.94 -9.12 -2.83
CA GLN A 300 13.02 -9.06 -1.68
C GLN A 300 13.20 -10.26 -0.75
N LYS A 301 13.46 -11.45 -1.30
CA LYS A 301 13.76 -12.68 -0.55
C LYS A 301 15.22 -12.80 -0.10
N ARG A 302 16.04 -11.77 -0.33
CA ARG A 302 17.48 -11.71 0.03
C ARG A 302 18.31 -12.86 -0.58
N LEU A 303 17.89 -13.37 -1.73
CA LEU A 303 18.63 -14.39 -2.49
C LEU A 303 19.74 -13.77 -3.34
N LEU A 304 19.61 -12.48 -3.67
CA LEU A 304 20.63 -11.64 -4.30
C LEU A 304 20.44 -10.19 -3.82
N SER A 305 21.38 -9.32 -4.15
CA SER A 305 21.32 -7.89 -3.80
C SER A 305 21.32 -7.02 -5.04
N LEU A 306 20.37 -6.08 -5.11
CA LEU A 306 20.31 -5.06 -6.16
C LEU A 306 20.68 -3.68 -5.61
N SER A 307 21.43 -2.92 -6.39
CA SER A 307 21.86 -1.57 -6.00
C SER A 307 21.57 -0.52 -7.08
N ARG A 308 21.58 0.75 -6.66
CA ARG A 308 21.30 1.92 -7.49
C ARG A 308 22.61 2.50 -8.05
N ALA A 309 22.51 3.13 -9.21
CA ALA A 309 23.54 4.00 -9.73
C ALA A 309 23.42 5.39 -9.10
N ASP A 310 24.37 5.74 -8.23
CA ASP A 310 24.41 7.06 -7.56
C ASP A 310 25.26 8.09 -8.34
N MET A 311 26.02 7.64 -9.35
CA MET A 311 26.90 8.48 -10.19
C MET A 311 26.69 8.16 -11.68
N VAL A 312 25.45 8.33 -12.15
CA VAL A 312 25.03 8.00 -13.52
C VAL A 312 25.83 8.74 -14.59
N GLU A 313 26.32 9.96 -14.28
CA GLU A 313 27.12 10.79 -15.20
C GLU A 313 28.48 10.19 -15.56
N LEU A 314 29.01 9.26 -14.75
CA LEU A 314 30.27 8.56 -15.00
C LEU A 314 30.09 7.21 -15.71
N MET A 315 28.86 6.88 -16.12
CA MET A 315 28.48 5.57 -16.66
C MET A 315 27.97 5.71 -18.09
N ASP A 316 28.00 4.61 -18.85
CA ASP A 316 27.38 4.57 -20.17
C ASP A 316 25.85 4.75 -20.03
N PRO A 317 25.25 5.82 -20.60
CA PRO A 317 23.82 6.09 -20.50
C PRO A 317 22.94 5.00 -21.16
N ALA A 318 23.50 4.20 -22.08
CA ALA A 318 22.79 3.07 -22.68
C ALA A 318 22.63 1.92 -21.68
N ASP A 319 23.68 1.61 -20.91
CA ASP A 319 23.65 0.51 -19.95
C ASP A 319 22.85 0.84 -18.69
N VAL A 320 22.88 2.11 -18.26
CA VAL A 320 22.02 2.59 -17.18
C VAL A 320 20.55 2.45 -17.55
N ARG A 321 20.14 2.97 -18.72
CA ARG A 321 18.74 2.87 -19.19
C ARG A 321 18.29 1.43 -19.41
N ALA A 322 19.16 0.59 -20.00
CA ALA A 322 18.83 -0.81 -20.22
C ALA A 322 18.74 -1.62 -18.92
N SER A 323 19.46 -1.21 -17.87
CA SER A 323 19.47 -1.88 -16.56
C SER A 323 18.39 -1.40 -15.60
N GLU A 324 17.65 -0.34 -15.94
CA GLU A 324 16.71 0.32 -15.04
C GLU A 324 15.53 -0.61 -14.68
N ILE A 325 15.33 -0.79 -13.37
CA ILE A 325 14.15 -1.46 -12.81
C ILE A 325 13.49 -0.51 -11.80
N HIS A 326 12.22 -0.17 -12.03
CA HIS A 326 11.40 0.57 -11.07
C HIS A 326 10.54 -0.36 -10.24
N HIS A 327 10.66 -0.28 -8.91
CA HIS A 327 9.81 -1.03 -8.00
C HIS A 327 9.52 -0.26 -6.71
N LEU A 328 8.24 0.02 -6.44
CA LEU A 328 7.73 0.70 -5.23
C LEU A 328 8.53 1.97 -4.84
N GLY A 329 8.88 2.79 -5.83
CA GLY A 329 9.63 4.04 -5.64
C GLY A 329 11.15 3.89 -5.53
N SER A 330 11.68 2.67 -5.69
CA SER A 330 13.11 2.41 -5.81
C SER A 330 13.50 2.11 -7.25
N THR A 331 14.66 2.62 -7.67
CA THR A 331 15.27 2.30 -8.96
C THR A 331 16.56 1.50 -8.75
N PHE A 332 16.69 0.37 -9.45
CA PHE A 332 17.86 -0.51 -9.42
C PHE A 332 18.52 -0.55 -10.80
N HIS A 333 19.85 -0.69 -10.80
CA HIS A 333 20.68 -0.72 -12.02
C HIS A 333 21.74 -1.82 -11.99
N PHE A 334 22.12 -2.29 -10.80
CA PHE A 334 23.21 -3.24 -10.60
C PHE A 334 22.78 -4.47 -9.81
N ILE A 335 23.49 -5.56 -10.04
CA ILE A 335 23.59 -6.71 -9.15
C ILE A 335 24.87 -6.56 -8.34
N ALA A 336 24.76 -6.61 -7.01
CA ALA A 336 25.90 -6.58 -6.10
C ALA A 336 26.39 -8.02 -5.83
N LEU A 337 27.71 -8.22 -5.87
CA LEU A 337 28.38 -9.54 -5.84
C LEU A 337 28.81 -10.03 -4.46
#